data_AF-A0A8B7JV48-F1
#
_entry.id   AF-A0A8B7JV48-F1
#
_cell.length_a   1.000
_cell.length_b   1.000
_cell.length_c   1.000
_cell.angle_alpha   90.00
_cell.angle_beta   90.00
_cell.angle_gamma   90.00
#
_symmetry.space_group_name_H-M   'P 1'
#
loop_
_entity.id
_entity.type
_entity.pdbx_description
1 polymer ?
#
loop_
_entity_poly.entity_id
_entity_poly.type
_entity_poly.pdbx_seq_one_letter_code
_entity_poly.pdbx_strand_id
1 'polypeptide(L)'
;MPDKIWCYTSVCKKAARGQTTVQQQVHPNLSAKEDSLYYIEELILQLLNKLCIAQPRTVQDVEERVQKTFPHPIDKWAIADAQSAIEKRKRRNPLLLPVDKIHPLLKEVLGYKVDYHVSLYIVAVLEYISADILKLAGNYVFNIRHFEISQQDIKVSMCADKVLMDMFDQDDIGLVSLCEDEPSSSGELNYYDLVRNEIAEERQYLRELNLIIKVFREAFLSNRKLFTPNDIDVIFSNISDIHELTVKLLGLIEDTVEMTDESSPHPLAGSCFEDLAEDIDVIFSNISDIHELTVKLLGLIEDTVEMTDESSPHPLAGSCFEDLAE
;
A
#
# COMPACT_ATOMS: atom_id res chain seq x y z
N MET A 1 -17.88 -3.51 -9.33
CA MET A 1 -17.81 -2.15 -8.74
C MET A 1 -16.53 -1.47 -9.22
N PRO A 2 -16.54 -0.75 -10.35
CA PRO A 2 -15.38 -0.08 -10.95
C PRO A 2 -14.92 1.19 -10.21
N ASP A 3 -15.55 1.52 -9.07
CA ASP A 3 -15.43 2.83 -8.43
C ASP A 3 -14.25 2.94 -7.43
N LYS A 4 -13.54 1.84 -7.12
CA LYS A 4 -12.46 1.85 -6.12
C LYS A 4 -11.13 2.43 -6.62
N ILE A 5 -10.83 2.28 -7.91
CA ILE A 5 -9.66 2.91 -8.56
C ILE A 5 -9.89 4.43 -8.72
N TRP A 6 -11.14 4.84 -8.92
CA TRP A 6 -11.55 6.25 -8.88
C TRP A 6 -11.41 6.89 -7.50
N CYS A 7 -11.42 6.08 -6.45
CA CYS A 7 -11.26 6.55 -5.08
C CYS A 7 -9.80 6.92 -4.77
N TYR A 8 -8.86 6.06 -5.19
CA TYR A 8 -7.43 6.39 -5.18
C TYR A 8 -7.17 7.64 -6.01
N THR A 9 -7.55 7.68 -7.29
CA THR A 9 -7.30 8.86 -8.15
C THR A 9 -8.02 10.16 -7.74
N SER A 10 -9.18 10.11 -7.08
CA SER A 10 -9.93 11.30 -6.60
C SER A 10 -9.42 11.85 -5.27
N VAL A 11 -8.98 10.97 -4.36
CA VAL A 11 -8.17 11.36 -3.19
C VAL A 11 -6.85 11.92 -3.69
N CYS A 12 -6.24 11.28 -4.68
CA CYS A 12 -4.94 11.62 -5.21
C CYS A 12 -4.88 13.01 -5.86
N LYS A 13 -5.78 13.28 -6.83
CA LYS A 13 -5.89 14.61 -7.48
C LYS A 13 -6.29 15.76 -6.54
N LYS A 14 -6.72 15.48 -5.30
CA LYS A 14 -7.13 16.48 -4.31
C LYS A 14 -6.18 16.57 -3.13
N ALA A 15 -5.50 15.49 -2.76
CA ALA A 15 -4.31 15.49 -1.92
C ALA A 15 -3.19 16.24 -2.64
N ALA A 16 -2.99 16.07 -3.95
CA ALA A 16 -2.12 16.89 -4.78
C ALA A 16 -2.46 18.40 -4.72
N ARG A 17 -3.75 18.79 -4.69
CA ARG A 17 -4.17 20.20 -4.46
C ARG A 17 -3.92 20.66 -3.02
N GLY A 18 -4.11 19.77 -2.05
CA GLY A 18 -3.73 19.99 -0.65
C GLY A 18 -2.23 20.24 -0.54
N GLN A 19 -1.41 19.42 -1.17
CA GLN A 19 0.04 19.53 -1.24
C GLN A 19 0.50 20.78 -1.99
N THR A 20 -0.18 21.19 -3.07
CA THR A 20 0.08 22.49 -3.71
C THR A 20 -0.19 23.65 -2.73
N THR A 21 -1.24 23.52 -1.91
CA THR A 21 -1.58 24.54 -0.91
C THR A 21 -0.60 24.53 0.27
N VAL A 22 -0.15 23.35 0.72
CA VAL A 22 0.90 23.18 1.72
C VAL A 22 2.21 23.77 1.20
N GLN A 23 2.58 23.47 -0.05
CA GLN A 23 3.77 24.01 -0.71
C GLN A 23 3.71 25.54 -0.77
N GLN A 24 2.57 26.13 -1.14
CA GLN A 24 2.40 27.59 -1.15
C GLN A 24 2.45 28.22 0.24
N GLN A 25 2.01 27.50 1.29
CA GLN A 25 2.14 27.97 2.68
C GLN A 25 3.59 27.96 3.16
N VAL A 26 4.36 26.97 2.75
CA VAL A 26 5.74 26.79 3.21
C VAL A 26 6.73 27.60 2.35
N HIS A 27 6.52 27.64 1.04
CA HIS A 27 7.36 28.32 0.05
C HIS A 27 6.52 29.04 -1.01
N PRO A 28 6.00 30.25 -0.73
CA PRO A 28 5.07 30.96 -1.63
C PRO A 28 5.64 31.30 -3.02
N ASN A 29 6.97 31.28 -3.17
CA ASN A 29 7.68 31.68 -4.37
C ASN A 29 8.26 30.50 -5.17
N LEU A 30 8.00 29.25 -4.75
CA LEU A 30 8.39 28.06 -5.48
C LEU A 30 7.17 27.45 -6.16
N SER A 31 7.37 26.75 -7.27
CA SER A 31 6.39 25.79 -7.81
C SER A 31 6.84 24.36 -7.51
N ALA A 32 5.93 23.39 -7.56
CA ALA A 32 6.25 21.97 -7.58
C ALA A 32 5.73 21.35 -8.87
N LYS A 33 6.54 20.50 -9.50
CA LYS A 33 6.11 19.73 -10.67
C LYS A 33 5.05 18.68 -10.29
N GLU A 34 4.25 18.25 -11.26
CA GLU A 34 3.17 17.29 -11.01
C GLU A 34 3.71 15.90 -10.59
N ASP A 35 4.77 15.44 -11.24
CA ASP A 35 5.50 14.20 -10.92
C ASP A 35 6.05 14.21 -9.49
N SER A 36 6.50 15.36 -9.00
CA SER A 36 7.03 15.51 -7.65
C SER A 36 5.93 15.43 -6.59
N LEU A 37 4.73 15.96 -6.88
CA LEU A 37 3.56 15.81 -6.01
C LEU A 37 3.05 14.36 -5.98
N TYR A 38 3.03 13.66 -7.13
CA TYR A 38 2.68 12.23 -7.17
C TYR A 38 3.63 11.39 -6.32
N TYR A 39 4.93 11.68 -6.36
CA TYR A 39 5.89 10.97 -5.53
C TYR A 39 5.67 11.20 -4.01
N ILE A 40 5.37 12.44 -3.60
CA ILE A 40 5.04 12.72 -2.18
C ILE A 40 3.77 11.96 -1.79
N GLU A 41 2.79 11.93 -2.66
CA GLU A 41 1.57 11.17 -2.44
C GLU A 41 1.81 9.67 -2.24
N GLU A 42 2.67 9.04 -3.05
CA GLU A 42 3.07 7.64 -2.84
C GLU A 42 3.66 7.42 -1.44
N LEU A 43 4.57 8.29 -1.01
CA LEU A 43 5.17 8.25 0.34
C LEU A 43 4.10 8.41 1.44
N ILE A 44 3.16 9.35 1.27
CA ILE A 44 2.09 9.58 2.25
C ILE A 44 1.10 8.41 2.30
N LEU A 45 0.84 7.74 1.17
CA LEU A 45 0.00 6.54 1.12
C LEU A 45 0.70 5.32 1.76
N GLN A 46 2.00 5.16 1.54
CA GLN A 46 2.80 4.15 2.26
C GLN A 46 2.72 4.38 3.77
N LEU A 47 2.90 5.63 4.21
CA LEU A 47 2.78 5.99 5.62
C LEU A 47 1.38 5.71 6.18
N LEU A 48 0.33 6.04 5.42
CA LEU A 48 -1.04 5.71 5.81
C LEU A 48 -1.22 4.20 6.02
N ASN A 49 -0.65 3.38 5.14
CA ASN A 49 -0.67 1.93 5.30
C ASN A 49 0.04 1.49 6.59
N LYS A 50 1.25 2.01 6.87
CA LYS A 50 1.99 1.72 8.10
C LYS A 50 1.19 2.03 9.37
N LEU A 51 0.40 3.11 9.36
CA LEU A 51 -0.47 3.48 10.46
C LEU A 51 -1.71 2.57 10.57
N CYS A 52 -2.28 2.16 9.43
CA CYS A 52 -3.50 1.36 9.36
C CYS A 52 -3.30 -0.12 9.65
N ILE A 53 -2.11 -0.69 9.41
CA ILE A 53 -1.79 -2.10 9.71
C ILE A 53 -2.08 -2.45 11.17
N ALA A 54 -1.85 -1.51 12.10
CA ALA A 54 -2.13 -1.69 13.53
C ALA A 54 -3.63 -1.70 13.87
N GLN A 55 -4.51 -1.53 12.88
CA GLN A 55 -5.97 -1.45 13.02
C GLN A 55 -6.41 -0.51 14.16
N PRO A 56 -6.02 0.78 14.13
CA PRO A 56 -6.28 1.72 15.21
C PRO A 56 -7.78 2.01 15.38
N ARG A 57 -8.30 1.79 16.59
CA ARG A 57 -9.71 2.03 16.94
C ARG A 57 -9.92 3.33 17.70
N THR A 58 -8.87 3.82 18.35
CA THR A 58 -8.89 5.06 19.14
C THR A 58 -7.79 6.02 18.69
N VAL A 59 -7.90 7.28 19.11
CA VAL A 59 -6.85 8.28 18.87
C VAL A 59 -5.54 7.88 19.57
N GLN A 60 -5.66 7.29 20.76
CA GLN A 60 -4.53 6.77 21.53
C GLN A 60 -3.76 5.71 20.72
N ASP A 61 -4.47 4.80 20.05
CA ASP A 61 -3.86 3.74 19.24
C ASP A 61 -3.02 4.33 18.09
N VAL A 62 -3.51 5.42 17.47
CA VAL A 62 -2.76 6.12 16.42
C VAL A 62 -1.54 6.85 17.00
N GLU A 63 -1.69 7.49 18.16
CA GLU A 63 -0.59 8.18 18.84
C GLU A 63 0.53 7.21 19.25
N GLU A 64 0.18 6.08 19.87
CA GLU A 64 1.12 5.02 20.22
C GLU A 64 1.79 4.45 18.97
N ARG A 65 1.03 4.27 17.88
CA ARG A 65 1.57 3.81 16.61
C ARG A 65 2.61 4.78 16.06
N VAL A 66 2.30 6.07 16.02
CA VAL A 66 3.23 7.13 15.59
C VAL A 66 4.48 7.14 16.47
N GLN A 67 4.33 7.04 17.78
CA GLN A 67 5.46 7.01 18.71
C GLN A 67 6.38 5.81 18.49
N LYS A 68 5.83 4.66 18.11
CA LYS A 68 6.60 3.43 17.84
C LYS A 68 7.26 3.41 16.46
N THR A 69 6.66 4.05 15.44
CA THR A 69 7.15 3.95 14.05
C THR A 69 7.92 5.18 13.57
N PHE A 70 7.71 6.36 14.16
CA PHE A 70 8.31 7.60 13.65
C PHE A 70 9.64 7.84 14.38
N PRO A 71 10.74 8.14 13.67
CA PRO A 71 12.01 8.43 14.32
C PRO A 71 11.98 9.72 15.15
N HIS A 72 12.78 9.78 16.21
CA HIS A 72 12.92 11.03 16.96
C HIS A 72 13.65 12.10 16.12
N PRO A 73 13.20 13.38 16.06
CA PRO A 73 12.12 14.02 16.82
C PRO A 73 10.77 14.17 16.11
N ILE A 74 10.61 13.59 14.91
CA ILE A 74 9.41 13.80 14.09
C ILE A 74 8.17 13.20 14.74
N ASP A 75 8.33 12.14 15.54
CA ASP A 75 7.32 11.53 16.41
C ASP A 75 6.61 12.58 17.27
N LYS A 76 7.35 13.35 18.06
CA LYS A 76 6.79 14.30 19.04
C LYS A 76 6.09 15.46 18.36
N TRP A 77 6.62 15.92 17.24
CA TRP A 77 6.03 17.04 16.51
C TRP A 77 4.77 16.63 15.76
N ALA A 78 4.76 15.45 15.15
CA ALA A 78 3.58 14.91 14.49
C ALA A 78 2.43 14.69 15.49
N ILE A 79 2.74 14.12 16.67
CA ILE A 79 1.76 13.94 17.76
C ILE A 79 1.21 15.30 18.23
N ALA A 80 2.09 16.26 18.51
CA ALA A 80 1.66 17.58 18.98
C ALA A 80 0.78 18.33 17.95
N ASP A 81 1.10 18.22 16.65
CA ASP A 81 0.30 18.84 15.60
C ASP A 81 -1.08 18.16 15.47
N ALA A 82 -1.12 16.83 15.50
CA ALA A 82 -2.34 16.04 15.43
C ALA A 82 -3.26 16.25 16.64
N GLN A 83 -2.70 16.31 17.85
CA GLN A 83 -3.44 16.68 19.08
C GLN A 83 -4.05 18.08 18.95
N SER A 84 -3.28 19.06 18.44
CA SER A 84 -3.80 20.40 18.17
C SER A 84 -4.92 20.43 17.12
N ALA A 85 -4.99 19.43 16.22
CA ALA A 85 -6.07 19.29 15.24
C ALA A 85 -7.40 18.88 15.88
N ILE A 86 -7.37 17.98 16.87
CA ILE A 86 -8.57 17.49 17.55
C ILE A 86 -9.08 18.44 18.63
N GLU A 87 -8.18 19.17 19.32
CA GLU A 87 -8.55 20.05 20.44
C GLU A 87 -9.10 21.42 20.00
N LYS A 88 -8.57 21.99 18.91
CA LYS A 88 -8.91 23.35 18.49
C LYS A 88 -10.01 23.32 17.44
N ARG A 89 -11.26 23.57 17.87
CA ARG A 89 -12.41 23.83 16.96
C ARG A 89 -12.18 24.97 15.95
N LYS A 90 -11.16 25.82 16.16
CA LYS A 90 -10.67 26.83 15.21
C LYS A 90 -9.14 26.80 15.17
N ARG A 91 -8.55 26.00 14.28
CA ARG A 91 -7.12 26.11 13.95
C ARG A 91 -6.82 27.48 13.32
N ARG A 92 -5.60 27.98 13.54
CA ARG A 92 -5.07 29.15 12.82
C ARG A 92 -4.89 28.84 11.33
N ASN A 93 -4.56 27.58 11.01
CA ASN A 93 -4.51 27.00 9.67
C ASN A 93 -5.36 25.71 9.65
N PRO A 94 -6.55 25.68 9.03
CA PRO A 94 -7.34 24.46 8.92
C PRO A 94 -6.56 23.39 8.15
N LEU A 95 -6.85 22.11 8.44
CA LEU A 95 -6.31 21.01 7.64
C LEU A 95 -6.65 21.23 6.16
N LEU A 96 -5.65 21.06 5.32
CA LEU A 96 -5.74 21.20 3.87
C LEU A 96 -6.15 19.89 3.21
N LEU A 97 -5.80 18.76 3.82
CA LEU A 97 -6.26 17.45 3.40
C LEU A 97 -7.76 17.25 3.70
N PRO A 98 -8.55 16.71 2.76
CA PRO A 98 -9.99 16.63 2.89
C PRO A 98 -10.44 15.47 3.79
N VAL A 99 -10.41 15.68 5.11
CA VAL A 99 -10.78 14.68 6.13
C VAL A 99 -12.13 14.03 5.84
N ASP A 100 -13.14 14.82 5.47
CA ASP A 100 -14.50 14.32 5.17
C ASP A 100 -14.56 13.35 3.99
N LYS A 101 -13.56 13.40 3.10
CA LYS A 101 -13.42 12.47 1.97
C LYS A 101 -12.55 11.28 2.32
N ILE A 102 -11.56 11.44 3.19
CA ILE A 102 -10.65 10.37 3.61
C ILE A 102 -11.35 9.45 4.63
N HIS A 103 -12.17 10.00 5.52
CA HIS A 103 -12.85 9.26 6.58
C HIS A 103 -13.69 8.07 6.07
N PRO A 104 -14.56 8.21 5.04
CA PRO A 104 -15.26 7.07 4.46
C PRO A 104 -14.33 6.00 3.88
N LEU A 105 -13.14 6.37 3.44
CA LEU A 105 -12.19 5.47 2.77
C LEU A 105 -11.36 4.68 3.77
N LEU A 106 -11.02 5.30 4.91
CA LEU A 106 -10.43 4.58 6.03
C LEU A 106 -11.33 3.45 6.51
N LYS A 107 -12.66 3.66 6.49
CA LYS A 107 -13.63 2.59 6.78
C LYS A 107 -13.56 1.45 5.77
N GLU A 108 -13.37 1.75 4.48
CA GLU A 108 -13.24 0.74 3.43
C GLU A 108 -11.91 -0.03 3.52
N VAL A 109 -10.81 0.67 3.84
CA VAL A 109 -9.47 0.08 3.97
C VAL A 109 -9.36 -0.79 5.23
N LEU A 110 -9.89 -0.33 6.36
CA LEU A 110 -9.78 -1.02 7.65
C LEU A 110 -10.86 -2.09 7.86
N GLY A 111 -11.94 -2.07 7.08
CA GLY A 111 -13.03 -3.05 7.17
C GLY A 111 -13.96 -2.90 8.39
N TYR A 112 -13.79 -1.85 9.20
CA TYR A 112 -14.65 -1.55 10.35
C TYR A 112 -14.99 -0.06 10.44
N LYS A 113 -15.99 0.28 11.27
CA LYS A 113 -16.40 1.66 11.51
C LYS A 113 -15.33 2.41 12.32
N VAL A 114 -14.68 3.37 11.69
CA VAL A 114 -13.70 4.28 12.31
C VAL A 114 -14.44 5.50 12.89
N ASP A 115 -14.00 6.02 14.04
CA ASP A 115 -14.51 7.28 14.59
C ASP A 115 -13.95 8.48 13.81
N TYR A 116 -14.74 9.56 13.69
CA TYR A 116 -14.31 10.74 12.94
C TYR A 116 -13.04 11.39 13.52
N HIS A 117 -12.88 11.42 14.84
CA HIS A 117 -11.71 12.00 15.48
C HIS A 117 -10.44 11.16 15.22
N VAL A 118 -10.57 9.84 15.08
CA VAL A 118 -9.46 8.97 14.68
C VAL A 118 -9.01 9.30 13.26
N SER A 119 -9.95 9.44 12.32
CA SER A 119 -9.63 9.85 10.96
C SER A 119 -9.04 11.26 10.88
N LEU A 120 -9.57 12.20 11.67
CA LEU A 120 -9.04 13.56 11.76
C LEU A 120 -7.59 13.56 12.25
N TYR A 121 -7.28 12.71 13.23
CA TYR A 121 -5.93 12.58 13.79
C TYR A 121 -4.96 11.97 12.78
N ILE A 122 -5.33 10.86 12.12
CA ILE A 122 -4.52 10.24 11.05
C ILE A 122 -4.22 11.26 9.96
N VAL A 123 -5.24 11.98 9.46
CA VAL A 123 -5.06 12.97 8.39
C VAL A 123 -4.15 14.11 8.83
N ALA A 124 -4.22 14.55 10.09
CA ALA A 124 -3.31 15.58 10.61
C ALA A 124 -1.85 15.11 10.64
N VAL A 125 -1.59 13.86 11.02
CA VAL A 125 -0.25 13.26 10.97
C VAL A 125 0.27 13.23 9.52
N LEU A 126 -0.54 12.76 8.57
CA LEU A 126 -0.15 12.70 7.16
C LEU A 126 0.14 14.10 6.57
N GLU A 127 -0.68 15.09 6.91
CA GLU A 127 -0.48 16.47 6.47
C GLU A 127 0.82 17.06 7.03
N TYR A 128 1.12 16.80 8.30
CA TYR A 128 2.36 17.25 8.93
C TYR A 128 3.58 16.71 8.19
N ILE A 129 3.63 15.40 7.92
CA ILE A 129 4.76 14.77 7.21
C ILE A 129 4.87 15.28 5.78
N SER A 130 3.74 15.45 5.09
CA SER A 130 3.71 16.03 3.75
C SER A 130 4.31 17.45 3.74
N ALA A 131 3.94 18.27 4.73
CA ALA A 131 4.50 19.61 4.89
C ALA A 131 5.99 19.61 5.20
N ASP A 132 6.48 18.66 5.99
CA ASP A 132 7.89 18.57 6.35
C ASP A 132 8.76 18.16 5.15
N ILE A 133 8.32 17.18 4.35
CA ILE A 133 8.97 16.79 3.09
C ILE A 133 9.04 17.99 2.13
N LEU A 134 7.92 18.69 1.91
CA LEU A 134 7.87 19.86 1.05
C LEU A 134 8.74 21.01 1.55
N LYS A 135 8.81 21.20 2.87
CA LYS A 135 9.65 22.22 3.50
C LYS A 135 11.13 21.93 3.27
N LEU A 136 11.54 20.68 3.48
CA LEU A 136 12.90 20.21 3.26
C LEU A 136 13.30 20.36 1.79
N ALA A 137 12.50 19.83 0.88
CA ALA A 137 12.75 19.91 -0.57
C ALA A 137 12.80 21.36 -1.06
N GLY A 138 11.85 22.21 -0.63
CA GLY A 138 11.85 23.62 -1.00
C GLY A 138 13.04 24.40 -0.44
N ASN A 139 13.50 24.10 0.77
CA ASN A 139 14.74 24.68 1.31
C ASN A 139 15.96 24.26 0.49
N TYR A 140 16.02 22.99 0.09
CA TYR A 140 17.08 22.47 -0.79
C TYR A 140 17.09 23.19 -2.14
N VAL A 141 15.94 23.24 -2.83
CA VAL A 141 15.77 23.92 -4.12
C VAL A 141 16.10 25.41 -4.04
N PHE A 142 15.66 26.09 -2.98
CA PHE A 142 15.97 27.50 -2.76
C PHE A 142 17.49 27.74 -2.58
N ASN A 143 18.18 26.86 -1.85
CA ASN A 143 19.61 26.97 -1.62
C ASN A 143 20.44 26.80 -2.90
N ILE A 144 20.00 25.95 -3.83
CA ILE A 144 20.62 25.79 -5.15
C ILE A 144 20.13 26.83 -6.18
N ARG A 145 19.27 27.77 -5.77
CA ARG A 145 18.70 28.87 -6.58
C ARG A 145 17.84 28.40 -7.75
N HIS A 146 17.19 27.26 -7.59
CA HIS A 146 16.09 26.83 -8.46
C HIS A 146 14.77 27.39 -7.92
N PHE A 147 13.74 27.46 -8.78
CA PHE A 147 12.41 28.01 -8.44
C PHE A 147 11.28 26.98 -8.55
N GLU A 148 11.63 25.74 -8.87
CA GLU A 148 10.69 24.64 -9.11
C GLU A 148 11.21 23.36 -8.46
N ILE A 149 10.36 22.68 -7.69
CA ILE A 149 10.66 21.44 -6.98
C ILE A 149 10.35 20.24 -7.89
N SER A 150 11.39 19.49 -8.27
CA SER A 150 11.28 18.24 -9.01
C SER A 150 11.27 17.01 -8.09
N GLN A 151 10.88 15.86 -8.62
CA GLN A 151 10.95 14.59 -7.89
C GLN A 151 12.38 14.27 -7.41
N GLN A 152 13.39 14.59 -8.23
CA GLN A 152 14.79 14.36 -7.88
C GLN A 152 15.23 15.22 -6.70
N ASP A 153 14.75 16.46 -6.61
CA ASP A 153 15.06 17.35 -5.49
C ASP A 153 14.53 16.80 -4.17
N ILE A 154 13.32 16.21 -4.19
CA ILE A 154 12.73 15.54 -3.03
C ILE A 154 13.61 14.36 -2.62
N LYS A 155 13.92 13.45 -3.55
CA LYS A 155 14.78 12.27 -3.28
C LYS A 155 16.11 12.68 -2.66
N VAL A 156 16.83 13.61 -3.30
CA VAL A 156 18.15 14.07 -2.81
C VAL A 156 18.04 14.73 -1.44
N SER A 157 17.02 15.58 -1.23
CA SER A 157 16.83 16.26 0.05
C SER A 157 16.49 15.28 1.19
N MET A 158 15.65 14.28 0.93
CA MET A 158 15.31 13.22 1.89
C MET A 158 16.51 12.32 2.20
N CYS A 159 17.31 11.94 1.20
CA CYS A 159 18.54 11.16 1.46
C CYS A 159 19.55 11.90 2.35
N ALA A 160 19.51 13.23 2.36
CA ALA A 160 20.36 14.04 3.24
C ALA A 160 19.76 14.23 4.66
N ASP A 161 18.46 13.96 4.83
CA ASP A 161 17.76 14.07 6.11
C ASP A 161 17.63 12.69 6.76
N LYS A 162 18.38 12.46 7.84
CA LYS A 162 18.40 11.16 8.52
C LYS A 162 17.04 10.76 9.08
N VAL A 163 16.21 11.72 9.50
CA VAL A 163 14.94 11.44 10.17
C VAL A 163 13.93 10.93 9.16
N LEU A 164 13.79 11.60 8.01
CA LEU A 164 12.93 11.14 6.92
C LEU A 164 13.51 9.92 6.21
N MET A 165 14.82 9.83 6.03
CA MET A 165 15.45 8.62 5.51
C MET A 165 15.11 7.43 6.40
N ASP A 166 15.39 7.50 7.71
CA ASP A 166 15.09 6.40 8.64
C ASP A 166 13.58 6.06 8.69
N MET A 167 12.70 7.03 8.45
CA MET A 167 11.25 6.82 8.47
C MET A 167 10.72 6.02 7.25
N PHE A 168 11.35 6.21 6.08
CA PHE A 168 10.92 5.59 4.82
C PHE A 168 11.82 4.44 4.35
N ASP A 169 13.06 4.34 4.83
CA ASP A 169 14.03 3.28 4.50
C ASP A 169 13.79 1.98 5.30
N GLN A 170 12.98 2.05 6.38
CA GLN A 170 12.58 0.87 7.15
C GLN A 170 11.75 -0.14 6.35
N ASP A 171 11.32 0.14 5.12
CA ASP A 171 10.42 -0.74 4.36
C ASP A 171 11.12 -1.92 3.65
N ASP A 172 12.46 -1.93 3.58
CA ASP A 172 13.20 -3.12 3.10
C ASP A 172 13.46 -4.16 4.22
N ILE A 173 13.22 -3.81 5.49
CA ILE A 173 13.50 -4.66 6.68
C ILE A 173 12.28 -4.75 7.64
N GLY A 174 11.28 -3.88 7.48
CA GLY A 174 10.28 -3.55 8.50
C GLY A 174 8.97 -4.34 8.47
N LEU A 175 8.86 -5.40 7.68
CA LEU A 175 7.70 -6.30 7.79
C LEU A 175 7.84 -7.29 8.96
N VAL A 176 9.04 -7.42 9.56
CA VAL A 176 9.36 -8.43 10.59
C VAL A 176 9.54 -7.84 12.02
N SER A 177 9.58 -6.52 12.22
CA SER A 177 9.99 -5.93 13.50
C SER A 177 8.93 -5.05 14.17
N LEU A 178 7.70 -5.57 14.36
CA LEU A 178 6.69 -4.89 15.17
C LEU A 178 6.02 -5.82 16.17
N CYS A 179 6.84 -6.59 16.89
CA CYS A 179 6.49 -7.22 18.16
C CYS A 179 7.73 -7.26 19.07
N GLU A 180 8.38 -6.14 19.34
CA GLU A 180 9.30 -6.07 20.49
C GLU A 180 9.08 -4.74 21.23
N ASP A 181 8.48 -4.85 22.42
CA ASP A 181 8.78 -3.92 23.50
C ASP A 181 10.23 -4.19 23.97
N GLU A 182 10.92 -3.12 24.38
CA GLU A 182 12.29 -3.00 24.95
C GLU A 182 12.91 -4.22 25.69
N PRO A 183 14.26 -4.28 25.76
CA PRO A 183 15.08 -5.48 25.62
C PRO A 183 15.00 -6.41 26.82
N SER A 184 14.51 -7.64 26.62
CA SER A 184 14.82 -8.79 27.47
C SER A 184 14.52 -10.11 26.76
N SER A 185 15.60 -10.85 26.48
CA SER A 185 15.67 -12.24 26.01
C SER A 185 15.13 -12.54 24.62
N SER A 186 16.02 -13.08 23.77
CA SER A 186 15.68 -13.88 22.60
C SER A 186 14.64 -14.95 22.98
N GLY A 187 13.37 -14.67 22.70
CA GLY A 187 12.31 -15.67 22.77
C GLY A 187 12.15 -16.30 21.40
N GLU A 188 12.52 -17.57 21.26
CA GLU A 188 12.06 -18.37 20.13
C GLU A 188 10.52 -18.28 20.11
N LEU A 189 9.94 -17.81 18.99
CA LEU A 189 8.50 -17.79 18.81
C LEU A 189 7.97 -19.22 19.02
N ASN A 190 6.95 -19.36 19.86
CA ASN A 190 6.34 -20.66 20.06
C ASN A 190 5.70 -21.09 18.73
N TYR A 191 5.80 -22.38 18.38
CA TYR A 191 5.31 -22.92 17.12
C TYR A 191 3.83 -22.60 16.86
N TYR A 192 3.02 -22.47 17.90
CA TYR A 192 1.64 -22.03 17.81
C TYR A 192 1.47 -20.59 17.29
N ASP A 193 2.35 -19.67 17.71
CA ASP A 193 2.32 -18.27 17.26
C ASP A 193 2.82 -18.15 15.82
N LEU A 194 3.80 -18.97 15.41
CA LEU A 194 4.23 -19.09 14.02
C LEU A 194 3.07 -19.51 13.11
N VAL A 195 2.34 -20.57 13.48
CA VAL A 195 1.19 -21.04 12.71
C VAL A 195 0.08 -19.98 12.63
N ARG A 196 -0.17 -19.22 13.71
CA ARG A 196 -1.15 -18.12 13.67
C ARG A 196 -0.73 -16.97 12.76
N ASN A 197 0.56 -16.62 12.75
CA ASN A 197 1.08 -15.59 11.86
C ASN A 197 0.96 -16.03 10.40
N GLU A 198 1.30 -17.28 10.10
CA GLU A 198 1.16 -17.87 8.77
C GLU A 198 -0.29 -17.78 8.26
N ILE A 199 -1.27 -18.14 9.10
CA ILE A 199 -2.71 -17.98 8.77
C ILE A 199 -3.07 -16.53 8.44
N ALA A 200 -2.52 -15.57 9.19
CA ALA A 200 -2.80 -14.15 8.97
C ALA A 200 -2.18 -13.63 7.66
N GLU A 201 -0.97 -14.08 7.33
CA GLU A 201 -0.27 -13.77 6.08
C GLU A 201 -0.98 -14.39 4.88
N GLU A 202 -1.35 -15.67 4.94
CA GLU A 202 -2.10 -16.36 3.89
C GLU A 202 -3.49 -15.71 3.66
N ARG A 203 -4.17 -15.25 4.72
CA ARG A 203 -5.41 -14.46 4.59
C ARG A 203 -5.19 -13.11 3.92
N GLN A 204 -4.04 -12.49 4.10
CA GLN A 204 -3.69 -11.24 3.41
C GLN A 204 -3.40 -11.52 1.94
N TYR A 205 -2.58 -12.53 1.64
CA TYR A 205 -2.26 -12.94 0.28
C TYR A 205 -3.50 -13.35 -0.52
N LEU A 206 -4.39 -14.13 0.09
CA LEU A 206 -5.67 -14.52 -0.51
C LEU A 206 -6.55 -13.31 -0.85
N ARG A 207 -6.53 -12.25 -0.04
CA ARG A 207 -7.28 -11.01 -0.33
C ARG A 207 -6.72 -10.30 -1.55
N GLU A 208 -5.40 -10.31 -1.72
CA GLU A 208 -4.72 -9.73 -2.88
C GLU A 208 -5.00 -10.52 -4.16
N LEU A 209 -4.92 -11.86 -4.11
CA LEU A 209 -5.31 -12.73 -5.23
C LEU A 209 -6.78 -12.53 -5.63
N ASN A 210 -7.68 -12.41 -4.64
CA ASN A 210 -9.09 -12.11 -4.89
C ASN A 210 -9.29 -10.76 -5.56
N LEU A 211 -8.45 -9.75 -5.27
CA LEU A 211 -8.50 -8.47 -5.96
C LEU A 211 -8.15 -8.65 -7.43
N ILE A 212 -7.09 -9.39 -7.74
CA ILE A 212 -6.65 -9.66 -9.11
C ILE A 212 -7.73 -10.42 -9.88
N ILE A 213 -8.24 -11.52 -9.32
CA ILE A 213 -9.23 -12.37 -9.99
C ILE A 213 -10.59 -11.69 -10.09
N LYS A 214 -11.10 -11.06 -9.02
CA LYS A 214 -12.48 -10.52 -9.02
C LYS A 214 -12.59 -9.12 -9.57
N VAL A 215 -11.50 -8.34 -9.61
CA VAL A 215 -11.54 -6.95 -10.10
C VAL A 215 -10.88 -6.84 -11.46
N PHE A 216 -9.65 -7.32 -11.61
CA PHE A 216 -8.93 -7.17 -12.87
C PHE A 216 -9.48 -8.13 -13.93
N ARG A 217 -9.65 -9.42 -13.63
CA ARG A 217 -10.24 -10.36 -14.63
C ARG A 217 -11.62 -9.91 -15.11
N GLU A 218 -12.47 -9.41 -14.20
CA GLU A 218 -13.80 -8.87 -14.56
C GLU A 218 -13.71 -7.62 -15.47
N ALA A 219 -12.72 -6.74 -15.24
CA ALA A 219 -12.48 -5.57 -16.09
C ALA A 219 -12.03 -5.96 -17.50
N PHE A 220 -11.21 -7.01 -17.63
CA PHE A 220 -10.79 -7.55 -18.93
C PHE A 220 -11.97 -8.22 -19.65
N LEU A 221 -12.79 -9.02 -18.92
CA LEU A 221 -14.00 -9.65 -19.46
C LEU A 221 -15.05 -8.63 -19.92
N SER A 222 -15.08 -7.45 -19.30
CA SER A 222 -15.98 -6.34 -19.66
C SER A 222 -15.58 -5.65 -20.96
N ASN A 223 -14.30 -5.73 -21.35
CA ASN A 223 -13.73 -5.10 -22.54
C ASN A 223 -13.45 -6.11 -23.67
N ARG A 224 -14.49 -6.81 -24.13
CA ARG A 224 -14.43 -7.84 -25.20
C ARG A 224 -13.93 -7.36 -26.57
N LYS A 225 -13.66 -6.06 -26.73
CA LYS A 225 -13.05 -5.50 -27.95
C LYS A 225 -11.53 -5.56 -27.94
N LEU A 226 -10.93 -5.70 -26.75
CA LEU A 226 -9.48 -5.67 -26.55
C LEU A 226 -8.91 -7.05 -26.23
N PHE A 227 -9.70 -7.92 -25.57
CA PHE A 227 -9.27 -9.25 -25.16
C PHE A 227 -10.31 -10.31 -25.52
N THR A 228 -9.84 -11.45 -26.02
CA THR A 228 -10.69 -12.64 -26.17
C THR A 228 -10.79 -13.39 -24.84
N PRO A 229 -11.83 -14.23 -24.66
CA PRO A 229 -11.91 -15.08 -23.47
C PRO A 229 -10.71 -16.01 -23.30
N ASN A 230 -10.04 -16.39 -24.40
CA ASN A 230 -8.85 -17.25 -24.36
C ASN A 230 -7.63 -16.49 -23.80
N ASP A 231 -7.41 -15.25 -24.24
CA ASP A 231 -6.28 -14.43 -23.75
C ASP A 231 -6.41 -14.15 -22.25
N ILE A 232 -7.64 -13.91 -21.79
CA ILE A 232 -7.95 -13.73 -20.37
C ILE A 232 -7.70 -15.03 -19.59
N ASP A 233 -8.01 -16.19 -20.18
CA ASP A 233 -7.75 -17.47 -19.53
C ASP A 233 -6.24 -17.71 -19.37
N VAL A 234 -5.45 -17.45 -20.42
CA VAL A 234 -3.97 -17.56 -20.39
C VAL A 234 -3.36 -16.63 -19.34
N ILE A 235 -3.84 -15.39 -19.20
CA ILE A 235 -3.30 -14.42 -18.23
C ILE A 235 -3.66 -14.80 -16.79
N PHE A 236 -4.88 -15.31 -16.56
CA PHE A 236 -5.42 -15.47 -15.20
C PHE A 236 -5.50 -16.93 -14.71
N SER A 237 -5.25 -17.94 -15.55
CA SER A 237 -5.30 -19.36 -15.17
C SER A 237 -4.34 -19.65 -14.02
N ASN A 238 -3.05 -19.29 -14.18
CA ASN A 238 -2.02 -19.51 -13.18
C ASN A 238 -2.34 -18.81 -11.85
N ILE A 239 -2.88 -17.58 -11.92
CA ILE A 239 -3.29 -16.82 -10.73
C ILE A 239 -4.49 -17.48 -10.05
N SER A 240 -5.41 -18.05 -10.84
CA SER A 240 -6.58 -18.78 -10.34
C SER A 240 -6.16 -20.10 -9.68
N ASP A 241 -5.19 -20.80 -10.24
CA ASP A 241 -4.63 -22.04 -9.69
C ASP A 241 -3.92 -21.76 -8.35
N ILE A 242 -3.08 -20.71 -8.29
CA ILE A 242 -2.44 -20.26 -7.05
C ILE A 242 -3.50 -19.88 -6.00
N HIS A 243 -4.54 -19.14 -6.41
CA HIS A 243 -5.63 -18.79 -5.50
C HIS A 243 -6.36 -20.03 -4.96
N GLU A 244 -6.64 -21.03 -5.81
CA GLU A 244 -7.29 -22.27 -5.36
C GLU A 244 -6.40 -23.01 -4.35
N LEU A 245 -5.10 -23.12 -4.63
CA LEU A 245 -4.14 -23.73 -3.72
C LEU A 245 -4.07 -23.00 -2.38
N THR A 246 -3.97 -21.67 -2.40
CA THR A 246 -3.95 -20.84 -1.18
C THR A 246 -5.23 -21.01 -0.35
N VAL A 247 -6.42 -21.09 -0.99
CA VAL A 247 -7.68 -21.38 -0.28
C VAL A 247 -7.64 -22.75 0.39
N LYS A 248 -7.16 -23.78 -0.31
CA LYS A 248 -7.05 -25.15 0.25
C LYS A 248 -6.06 -25.18 1.42
N LEU A 249 -4.87 -24.58 1.28
CA LEU A 249 -3.85 -24.52 2.32
C LEU A 249 -4.38 -23.83 3.58
N LEU A 250 -4.96 -22.64 3.40
CA LEU A 250 -5.51 -21.88 4.52
C LEU A 250 -6.62 -22.66 5.24
N GLY A 251 -7.53 -23.29 4.51
CA GLY A 251 -8.59 -24.12 5.10
C GLY A 251 -8.04 -25.30 5.90
N LEU A 252 -7.06 -26.03 5.37
CA LEU A 252 -6.44 -27.16 6.07
C LEU A 252 -5.72 -26.74 7.36
N ILE A 253 -4.99 -25.61 7.32
CA ILE A 253 -4.29 -25.10 8.50
C ILE A 253 -5.30 -24.60 9.55
N GLU A 254 -6.35 -23.89 9.13
CA GLU A 254 -7.42 -23.41 10.02
C GLU A 254 -8.16 -24.58 10.70
N ASP A 255 -8.54 -25.60 9.94
CA ASP A 255 -9.18 -26.82 10.46
C ASP A 255 -8.25 -27.55 11.44
N THR A 256 -6.96 -27.65 11.12
CA THR A 256 -5.95 -28.31 11.98
C THR A 256 -5.79 -27.56 13.31
N VAL A 257 -5.80 -26.22 13.27
CA VAL A 257 -5.74 -25.39 14.48
C VAL A 257 -7.02 -25.51 15.30
N GLU A 258 -8.19 -25.55 14.67
CA GLU A 258 -9.49 -25.69 15.36
C GLU A 258 -9.65 -27.08 15.99
N MET A 259 -9.12 -28.14 15.36
CA MET A 259 -9.20 -29.52 15.84
C MET A 259 -8.10 -29.89 16.84
N THR A 260 -7.17 -28.99 17.13
CA THR A 260 -6.12 -29.20 18.13
C THR A 260 -6.69 -28.99 19.53
N ASP A 261 -6.72 -30.05 20.34
CA ASP A 261 -7.22 -30.01 21.72
C ASP A 261 -6.48 -28.97 22.57
N GLU A 262 -7.18 -28.28 23.48
CA GLU A 262 -6.56 -27.27 24.37
C GLU A 262 -5.51 -27.88 25.32
N SER A 263 -5.49 -29.22 25.45
CA SER A 263 -4.47 -29.97 26.19
C SER A 263 -3.23 -30.34 25.37
N SER A 264 -3.30 -30.20 24.04
CA SER A 264 -2.21 -30.45 23.10
C SER A 264 -1.33 -29.21 22.96
N PRO A 265 0.01 -29.35 23.02
CA PRO A 265 0.88 -28.18 23.00
C PRO A 265 0.99 -27.52 21.62
N HIS A 266 0.74 -28.22 20.51
CA HIS A 266 1.06 -27.74 19.15
C HIS A 266 0.13 -28.31 18.05
N PRO A 267 -0.41 -27.49 17.13
CA PRO A 267 -1.22 -27.93 15.99
C PRO A 267 -0.35 -28.52 14.88
N LEU A 268 -0.65 -29.71 14.36
CA LEU A 268 0.20 -30.41 13.38
C LEU A 268 0.07 -29.84 11.95
N ALA A 269 0.26 -28.52 11.79
CA ALA A 269 0.10 -27.80 10.51
C ALA A 269 1.03 -28.32 9.39
N GLY A 270 2.14 -28.99 9.74
CA GLY A 270 3.03 -29.62 8.76
C GLY A 270 2.33 -30.66 7.87
N SER A 271 1.34 -31.38 8.40
CA SER A 271 0.58 -32.38 7.64
C SER A 271 -0.25 -31.78 6.50
N CYS A 272 -0.68 -30.51 6.63
CA CYS A 272 -1.41 -29.80 5.59
C CYS A 272 -0.58 -29.63 4.31
N PHE A 273 0.75 -29.50 4.43
CA PHE A 273 1.65 -29.37 3.28
C PHE A 273 1.90 -30.72 2.61
N GLU A 274 1.90 -31.82 3.36
CA GLU A 274 2.00 -33.16 2.80
C GLU A 274 0.75 -33.49 1.97
N ASP A 275 -0.43 -33.11 2.45
CA ASP A 275 -1.70 -33.28 1.73
C ASP A 275 -1.79 -32.43 0.44
N LEU A 276 -1.00 -31.36 0.35
CA LEU A 276 -0.97 -30.44 -0.81
C LEU A 276 0.25 -30.59 -1.70
N ALA A 277 1.18 -31.49 -1.39
CA ALA A 277 2.46 -31.59 -2.08
C ALA A 277 2.30 -31.82 -3.60
N GLU A 278 1.33 -32.63 -4.02
CA GLU A 278 1.05 -32.88 -5.45
C GLU A 278 0.50 -31.64 -6.16
N ASP A 279 -0.44 -30.91 -5.54
CA ASP A 279 -1.00 -29.67 -6.10
C ASP A 279 0.07 -28.55 -6.19
N ILE A 280 0.98 -28.50 -5.20
CA ILE A 280 2.13 -27.59 -5.16
C ILE A 280 3.08 -27.88 -6.33
N ASP A 281 3.50 -29.14 -6.52
CA ASP A 281 4.45 -29.51 -7.58
C ASP A 281 3.93 -29.18 -8.99
N VAL A 282 2.63 -29.33 -9.23
CA VAL A 282 1.97 -28.95 -10.49
C VAL A 282 2.03 -27.44 -10.72
N ILE A 283 1.75 -26.64 -9.69
CA ILE A 283 1.76 -25.17 -9.79
C ILE A 283 3.19 -24.64 -9.93
N PHE A 284 4.17 -25.17 -9.17
CA PHE A 284 5.56 -24.75 -9.26
C PHE A 284 6.19 -25.03 -10.63
N SER A 285 5.74 -26.09 -11.31
CA SER A 285 6.13 -26.35 -12.70
C SER A 285 5.65 -25.26 -13.67
N ASN A 286 4.58 -24.53 -13.34
CA ASN A 286 3.99 -23.44 -14.12
C ASN A 286 4.42 -22.03 -13.65
N ILE A 287 5.02 -21.89 -12.45
CA ILE A 287 5.44 -20.59 -11.88
C ILE A 287 6.63 -19.96 -12.64
N SER A 288 7.51 -20.77 -13.25
CA SER A 288 8.61 -20.24 -14.07
C SER A 288 8.10 -19.37 -15.23
N ASP A 289 6.85 -19.60 -15.67
CA ASP A 289 6.21 -18.84 -16.73
C ASP A 289 5.61 -17.51 -16.22
N ILE A 290 5.29 -17.37 -14.93
CA ILE A 290 4.63 -16.18 -14.37
C ILE A 290 5.55 -14.95 -14.34
N HIS A 291 6.82 -15.12 -13.96
CA HIS A 291 7.78 -14.01 -13.97
C HIS A 291 8.00 -13.52 -15.42
N GLU A 292 8.09 -14.45 -16.38
CA GLU A 292 8.23 -14.12 -17.80
C GLU A 292 6.96 -13.46 -18.37
N LEU A 293 5.77 -13.96 -18.02
CA LEU A 293 4.48 -13.38 -18.39
C LEU A 293 4.26 -12.00 -17.77
N THR A 294 4.69 -11.79 -16.53
CA THR A 294 4.56 -10.49 -15.84
C THR A 294 5.44 -9.43 -16.51
N VAL A 295 6.68 -9.79 -16.86
CA VAL A 295 7.60 -8.91 -17.62
C VAL A 295 7.05 -8.63 -19.02
N LYS A 296 6.53 -9.65 -19.73
CA LYS A 296 5.89 -9.47 -21.04
C LYS A 296 4.64 -8.59 -20.96
N LEU A 297 3.76 -8.80 -19.98
CA LEU A 297 2.54 -8.02 -19.79
C LEU A 297 2.85 -6.56 -19.46
N LEU A 298 3.86 -6.30 -18.61
CA LEU A 298 4.30 -4.94 -18.30
C LEU A 298 4.88 -4.24 -19.54
N GLY A 299 5.73 -4.92 -20.31
CA GLY A 299 6.27 -4.37 -21.57
C GLY A 299 5.17 -4.05 -22.58
N LEU A 300 4.18 -4.93 -22.75
CA LEU A 300 3.07 -4.68 -23.66
C LEU A 300 2.16 -3.54 -23.18
N ILE A 301 1.94 -3.40 -21.87
CA ILE A 301 1.20 -2.26 -21.31
C ILE A 301 1.96 -0.95 -21.57
N GLU A 302 3.29 -0.93 -21.40
CA GLU A 302 4.13 0.24 -21.71
C GLU A 302 4.08 0.59 -23.21
N ASP A 303 4.22 -0.39 -24.09
CA ASP A 303 4.15 -0.21 -25.55
C ASP A 303 2.75 0.29 -26.00
N THR A 304 1.68 -0.21 -25.37
CA THR A 304 0.31 0.23 -25.66
C THR A 304 0.07 1.67 -25.20
N VAL A 305 0.75 2.10 -24.13
CA VAL A 305 0.69 3.48 -23.62
C VAL A 305 1.49 4.43 -24.51
N GLU A 306 2.68 4.04 -24.97
CA GLU A 306 3.51 4.87 -25.86
C GLU A 306 2.91 5.05 -27.27
N MET A 307 2.12 4.09 -27.75
CA MET A 307 1.49 4.12 -29.08
C MET A 307 0.18 4.93 -29.15
N THR A 308 -0.25 5.57 -28.05
CA THR A 308 -1.44 6.46 -28.07
C THR A 308 -1.09 7.86 -28.56
N ASP A 309 -0.93 8.00 -29.87
CA ASP A 309 -0.91 9.30 -30.55
C ASP A 309 -2.30 9.97 -30.40
N GLU A 310 -2.35 11.24 -29.97
CA GLU A 310 -3.56 12.01 -29.59
C GLU A 310 -4.62 12.16 -30.72
N SER A 311 -4.41 11.55 -31.88
CA SER A 311 -5.24 11.69 -33.07
C SER A 311 -5.98 10.43 -33.54
N SER A 312 -5.84 9.28 -32.85
CA SER A 312 -6.56 8.03 -33.19
C SER A 312 -7.46 7.55 -32.03
N PRO A 313 -8.77 7.31 -32.25
CA PRO A 313 -9.69 6.87 -31.19
C PRO A 313 -9.63 5.36 -30.90
N HIS A 314 -8.68 4.62 -31.46
CA HIS A 314 -8.53 3.18 -31.25
C HIS A 314 -7.09 2.82 -30.90
N PRO A 315 -6.80 2.39 -29.66
CA PRO A 315 -5.55 1.72 -29.35
C PRO A 315 -5.53 0.36 -30.06
N LEU A 316 -4.46 0.09 -30.81
CA LEU A 316 -4.18 -1.20 -31.46
C LEU A 316 -3.71 -2.24 -30.42
N ALA A 317 -4.44 -2.38 -29.31
CA ALA A 317 -4.08 -3.33 -28.26
C ALA A 317 -4.11 -4.77 -28.77
N GLY A 318 -5.03 -5.09 -29.69
CA GLY A 318 -5.26 -6.46 -30.15
C GLY A 318 -4.07 -7.14 -30.85
N SER A 319 -3.18 -6.39 -31.52
CA SER A 319 -2.01 -6.98 -32.18
C SER A 319 -0.84 -7.22 -31.22
N CYS A 320 -0.79 -6.53 -30.09
CA CYS A 320 0.27 -6.69 -29.09
C CYS A 320 0.09 -7.95 -28.24
N PHE A 321 -1.13 -8.47 -28.12
CA PHE A 321 -1.43 -9.68 -27.34
C PHE A 321 -1.35 -10.98 -28.15
N GLU A 322 -1.23 -10.93 -29.49
CA GLU A 322 -1.03 -12.14 -30.30
C GLU A 322 0.32 -12.82 -29.99
N ASP A 323 1.35 -12.05 -29.62
CA ASP A 323 2.67 -12.57 -29.24
C ASP A 323 2.72 -13.21 -27.83
N LEU A 324 1.66 -13.07 -27.02
CA LEU A 324 1.51 -13.73 -25.73
C LEU A 324 0.87 -15.13 -25.83
N ALA A 325 0.34 -15.48 -27.01
CA ALA A 325 -0.40 -16.72 -27.25
C ALA A 325 0.43 -17.84 -27.92
N GLU A 326 1.67 -17.56 -28.34
CA GLU A 326 2.68 -18.54 -28.79
C GLU A 326 3.65 -18.94 -27.66
#